data_AF-A0A3P7LAY9-F1
#
_entry.id   AF-A0A3P7LAY9-F1
#
_cell.length_a   1.000
_cell.length_b   1.000
_cell.length_c   1.000
_cell.angle_alpha   90.00
_cell.angle_beta   90.00
_cell.angle_gamma   90.00
#
_symmetry.space_group_name_H-M   'P 1'
#
loop_
_entity.id
_entity.type
_entity.pdbx_description
1 polymer ?
#
loop_
_entity_poly.entity_id
_entity_poly.type
_entity_poly.pdbx_seq_one_letter_code
_entity_poly.pdbx_strand_id
1 'polypeptide(L)'
;MSNVSTTCQSTDSSLEAAPSLKSLTGRFSDEQSSNRSSNPTLSDIPVSSRTMDKVKIAKVTLENYYANLATQCQDRQNRYTLLECIMENEGLTEEQKNQKRCQHALKESEFLRLKRARLTVDDFTPLKIIGKGAFGEVSTVSMCPSLLWLLLDNHFGRFR
;
A
#
# COMPACT_ATOMS: atom_id res chain seq x y z
N MET A 1 -49.79 -21.72 -17.52
CA MET A 1 -48.71 -21.87 -18.51
C MET A 1 -47.50 -21.11 -17.97
N SER A 2 -46.39 -21.83 -17.84
CA SER A 2 -45.01 -21.39 -17.56
C SER A 2 -44.72 -20.47 -16.35
N ASN A 3 -44.20 -21.11 -15.29
CA ASN A 3 -43.30 -20.52 -14.30
C ASN A 3 -41.94 -20.22 -14.96
N VAL A 4 -41.32 -19.08 -14.63
CA VAL A 4 -39.86 -18.92 -14.79
C VAL A 4 -39.29 -18.32 -13.51
N SER A 5 -38.72 -19.21 -12.70
CA SER A 5 -37.78 -18.89 -11.64
C SER A 5 -36.55 -18.22 -12.22
N THR A 6 -36.05 -17.16 -11.59
CA THR A 6 -34.66 -16.72 -11.79
C THR A 6 -34.01 -16.63 -10.42
N THR A 7 -33.39 -17.75 -10.05
CA THR A 7 -32.48 -17.90 -8.93
C THR A 7 -31.22 -17.08 -9.21
N CYS A 8 -31.01 -16.01 -8.45
CA CYS A 8 -29.72 -15.33 -8.41
C CYS A 8 -28.71 -16.25 -7.70
N GLN A 9 -27.81 -16.84 -8.48
CA GLN A 9 -26.72 -17.65 -7.95
C GLN A 9 -25.65 -16.70 -7.38
N SER A 10 -25.55 -16.67 -6.06
CA SER A 10 -24.37 -16.21 -5.35
C SER A 10 -23.20 -17.10 -5.77
N THR A 11 -22.32 -16.60 -6.63
CA THR A 11 -21.02 -17.20 -6.82
C THR A 11 -20.18 -16.86 -5.61
N ASP A 12 -20.05 -17.86 -4.74
CA ASP A 12 -19.08 -17.90 -3.65
C ASP A 12 -17.69 -17.68 -4.25
N SER A 13 -17.24 -16.43 -4.19
CA SER A 13 -15.86 -16.08 -4.46
C SER A 13 -15.08 -16.54 -3.25
N SER A 14 -14.63 -17.80 -3.30
CA SER A 14 -13.59 -18.33 -2.42
C SER A 14 -12.41 -17.37 -2.44
N LEU A 15 -12.38 -16.46 -1.48
CA LEU A 15 -11.23 -15.65 -1.16
C LEU A 15 -10.23 -16.58 -0.50
N GLU A 16 -9.29 -17.03 -1.33
CA GLU A 16 -8.02 -17.66 -1.00
C GLU A 16 -7.57 -17.38 0.43
N ALA A 17 -7.59 -18.45 1.24
CA ALA A 17 -6.99 -18.44 2.56
C ALA A 17 -5.50 -18.10 2.42
N ALA A 18 -5.07 -17.02 3.08
CA ALA A 18 -3.67 -16.71 3.26
C ALA A 18 -2.92 -17.96 3.76
N PRO A 19 -1.71 -18.29 3.27
CA PRO A 19 -0.95 -19.38 3.84
C PRO A 19 -0.55 -18.99 5.25
N SER A 20 -1.28 -19.54 6.22
CA SER A 20 -0.86 -19.63 7.62
C SER A 20 0.51 -20.29 7.62
N LEU A 21 1.56 -19.53 7.94
CA LEU A 21 2.89 -20.05 8.20
C LEU A 21 2.81 -20.98 9.41
N LYS A 22 2.51 -22.25 9.15
CA LYS A 22 2.66 -23.33 10.13
C LYS A 22 4.14 -23.43 10.44
N SER A 23 4.45 -23.31 11.73
CA SER A 23 5.78 -23.48 12.30
C SER A 23 6.47 -24.71 11.70
N LEU A 24 7.63 -24.51 11.10
CA LEU A 24 8.48 -25.58 10.60
C LEU A 24 9.18 -26.25 11.80
N THR A 25 8.43 -27.00 12.60
CA THR A 25 8.99 -27.95 13.56
C THR A 25 8.86 -29.34 12.95
N GLY A 26 9.73 -29.64 11.99
CA GLY A 26 9.90 -30.99 11.48
C GLY A 26 10.54 -31.86 12.55
N ARG A 27 9.75 -32.75 13.15
CA ARG A 27 10.26 -33.97 13.80
C ARG A 27 10.90 -34.82 12.72
N PHE A 28 12.19 -35.14 12.86
CA PHE A 28 12.90 -36.10 12.01
C PHE A 28 13.46 -37.19 12.93
N SER A 29 13.18 -38.44 12.56
CA SER A 29 13.41 -39.64 13.36
C SER A 29 14.89 -39.93 13.64
N ASP A 30 15.14 -40.53 14.81
CA ASP A 30 16.44 -41.03 15.27
C ASP A 30 17.00 -42.12 14.35
N GLU A 31 18.19 -41.90 13.80
CA GLU A 31 19.04 -43.00 13.31
C GLU A 31 20.52 -42.66 13.58
N GLN A 32 21.16 -43.50 14.41
CA GLN A 32 22.55 -43.36 14.85
C GLN A 32 23.52 -43.75 13.75
N SER A 33 24.41 -42.84 13.35
CA SER A 33 25.79 -43.19 12.99
C SER A 33 26.73 -41.99 12.98
N SER A 34 27.94 -42.27 13.46
CA SER A 34 29.03 -41.40 13.87
C SER A 34 29.62 -40.47 12.80
N ASN A 35 30.20 -39.36 13.29
CA ASN A 35 31.08 -38.38 12.65
C ASN A 35 30.43 -37.30 11.78
N ARG A 36 30.26 -36.10 12.36
CA ARG A 36 30.40 -34.80 11.66
C ARG A 36 30.60 -33.66 12.67
N SER A 37 31.53 -32.77 12.33
CA SER A 37 31.95 -31.58 13.07
C SER A 37 30.79 -30.75 13.61
N SER A 38 30.98 -30.21 14.82
CA SER A 38 30.10 -29.28 15.52
C SER A 38 29.68 -28.10 14.64
N ASN A 39 28.43 -28.09 14.17
CA ASN A 39 27.79 -26.88 13.66
C ASN A 39 27.58 -25.91 14.84
N PRO A 40 28.01 -24.64 14.75
CA PRO A 40 27.72 -23.67 15.79
C PRO A 40 26.21 -23.40 15.83
N THR A 41 25.61 -23.50 17.01
CA THR A 41 24.27 -23.02 17.29
C THR A 41 24.19 -21.51 17.01
N LEU A 42 23.20 -21.09 16.23
CA LEU A 42 22.94 -19.69 15.81
C LEU A 42 22.76 -18.70 16.99
N SER A 43 22.67 -19.20 18.22
CA SER A 43 22.49 -18.44 19.45
C SER A 43 23.75 -17.77 19.99
N ASP A 44 24.95 -18.22 19.60
CA ASP A 44 26.20 -17.84 20.30
C ASP A 44 27.18 -17.04 19.43
N ILE A 45 26.72 -16.49 18.31
CA ILE A 45 27.51 -15.52 17.55
C ILE A 45 27.38 -14.15 18.26
N PRO A 46 28.46 -13.52 18.73
CA PRO A 46 28.38 -12.21 19.34
C PRO A 46 27.97 -11.17 18.30
N VAL A 47 26.69 -10.79 18.30
CA VAL A 47 26.13 -9.80 17.39
C VAL A 47 26.32 -8.40 17.98
N SER A 48 26.89 -7.47 17.20
CA SER A 48 27.07 -6.08 17.63
C SER A 48 25.74 -5.36 17.87
N SER A 49 25.70 -4.40 18.79
CA SER A 49 24.49 -3.57 19.03
C SER A 49 23.95 -2.93 17.75
N ARG A 50 24.84 -2.39 16.91
CA ARG A 50 24.47 -1.78 15.62
C ARG A 50 23.73 -2.77 14.70
N THR A 51 24.12 -4.03 14.70
CA THR A 51 23.44 -5.08 13.93
C THR A 51 22.07 -5.37 14.52
N MET A 52 21.96 -5.47 15.85
CA MET A 52 20.66 -5.68 16.51
C MET A 52 19.67 -4.55 16.25
N ASP A 53 20.11 -3.30 16.22
CA ASP A 53 19.25 -2.16 15.92
C ASP A 53 18.75 -2.18 14.47
N LYS A 54 19.63 -2.53 13.52
CA LYS A 54 19.22 -2.74 12.12
C LYS A 54 18.21 -3.88 11.98
N VAL A 55 18.39 -4.98 12.72
CA VAL A 55 17.45 -6.11 12.74
C VAL A 55 16.09 -5.66 13.28
N LYS A 56 16.06 -4.89 14.37
CA LYS A 56 14.82 -4.33 14.92
C LYS A 56 14.12 -3.40 13.92
N ILE A 57 14.86 -2.48 13.30
CA ILE A 57 14.32 -1.57 12.28
C ILE A 57 13.75 -2.37 11.10
N ALA A 58 14.49 -3.34 10.59
CA ALA A 58 14.06 -4.18 9.48
C ALA A 58 12.77 -4.95 9.82
N LYS A 59 12.71 -5.56 11.01
CA LYS A 59 11.53 -6.28 11.50
C LYS A 59 10.30 -5.38 11.52
N VAL A 60 10.38 -4.24 12.22
CA VAL A 60 9.26 -3.29 12.32
C VAL A 60 8.86 -2.74 10.95
N THR A 61 9.85 -2.46 10.08
CA THR A 61 9.59 -1.96 8.72
C THR A 61 8.79 -2.98 7.90
N LEU A 62 9.15 -4.26 7.95
CA LEU A 62 8.44 -5.32 7.23
C LEU A 62 7.04 -5.56 7.80
N GLU A 63 6.89 -5.63 9.12
CA GLU A 63 5.60 -5.77 9.78
C GLU A 63 4.65 -4.63 9.38
N ASN A 64 5.11 -3.39 9.48
CA ASN A 64 4.34 -2.22 9.10
C ASN A 64 4.04 -2.19 7.59
N TYR A 65 4.99 -2.59 6.74
CA TYR A 65 4.79 -2.64 5.29
C TYR A 65 3.64 -3.57 4.90
N TYR A 66 3.64 -4.81 5.40
CA TYR A 66 2.61 -5.79 5.06
C TYR A 66 1.25 -5.46 5.70
N ALA A 67 1.23 -4.94 6.93
CA ALA A 67 0.00 -4.45 7.54
C ALA A 67 -0.64 -3.33 6.69
N ASN A 68 0.15 -2.33 6.31
CA ASN A 68 -0.34 -1.24 5.47
C ASN A 68 -0.74 -1.69 4.07
N LEU A 69 -0.06 -2.68 3.50
CA LEU A 69 -0.40 -3.22 2.18
C LEU A 69 -1.78 -3.88 2.22
N ALA A 70 -2.05 -4.70 3.23
CA ALA A 70 -3.35 -5.35 3.41
C ALA A 70 -4.47 -4.33 3.55
N THR A 71 -4.31 -3.33 4.44
CA THR A 71 -5.29 -2.24 4.60
C THR A 71 -5.53 -1.49 3.29
N GLN A 72 -4.47 -1.15 2.55
CA GLN A 72 -4.61 -0.43 1.27
C GLN A 72 -5.38 -1.22 0.22
N CYS A 73 -5.15 -2.53 0.13
CA CYS A 73 -5.89 -3.41 -0.77
C CYS A 73 -7.37 -3.46 -0.39
N GLN A 74 -7.65 -3.65 0.90
CA GLN A 74 -9.02 -3.68 1.41
C GLN A 74 -9.75 -2.35 1.16
N ASP A 75 -9.11 -1.22 1.47
CA ASP A 75 -9.70 0.09 1.28
C ASP A 75 -10.00 0.38 -0.20
N ARG A 76 -9.12 -0.07 -1.11
CA ARG A 76 -9.36 0.06 -2.55
C ARG A 76 -10.58 -0.73 -2.99
N GLN A 77 -10.72 -1.96 -2.51
CA GLN A 77 -11.90 -2.79 -2.81
C GLN A 77 -13.18 -2.17 -2.22
N ASN A 78 -13.11 -1.63 -1.00
CA ASN A 78 -14.23 -0.96 -0.36
C ASN A 78 -14.70 0.28 -1.14
N ARG A 79 -13.78 1.10 -1.64
CA ARG A 79 -14.12 2.27 -2.49
C ARG A 79 -14.79 1.85 -3.80
N TYR A 80 -14.28 0.78 -4.43
CA TYR A 80 -14.88 0.24 -5.66
C TYR A 80 -16.28 -0.33 -5.43
N THR A 81 -16.45 -1.17 -4.41
CA THR A 81 -17.76 -1.76 -4.08
C THR A 81 -18.79 -0.71 -3.69
N LEU A 82 -18.38 0.34 -2.95
CA LEU A 82 -19.25 1.47 -2.64
C LEU A 82 -19.69 2.22 -3.91
N LEU A 83 -18.78 2.43 -4.86
CA LEU A 83 -19.11 3.07 -6.14
C LEU A 83 -20.18 2.26 -6.90
N GLU A 84 -20.00 0.94 -7.00
CA GLU A 84 -20.96 0.07 -7.69
C GLU A 84 -22.33 0.10 -6.99
N CYS A 85 -22.36 0.00 -5.66
CA CYS A 85 -23.60 0.10 -4.89
C CYS A 85 -24.31 1.45 -5.11
N ILE A 86 -23.58 2.57 -5.12
CA ILE A 86 -24.15 3.89 -5.41
C ILE A 86 -24.71 3.92 -6.84
N MET A 87 -23.99 3.39 -7.82
CA MET A 87 -24.42 3.37 -9.22
C MET A 87 -25.65 2.50 -9.47
N GLU A 88 -25.77 1.38 -8.74
CA GLU A 88 -26.95 0.52 -8.75
C GLU A 88 -28.16 1.21 -8.11
N ASN A 89 -27.97 1.83 -6.95
CA ASN A 89 -29.04 2.56 -6.23
C ASN A 89 -29.56 3.77 -7.03
N GLU A 90 -28.70 4.45 -7.78
CA GLU A 90 -29.07 5.57 -8.66
C GLU A 90 -29.75 5.12 -9.96
N GLY A 91 -29.68 3.83 -10.32
CA GLY A 91 -30.32 3.31 -11.53
C GLY A 91 -29.76 3.89 -12.84
N LEU A 92 -28.45 4.18 -12.88
CA LEU A 92 -27.81 4.82 -14.04
C LEU A 92 -27.82 3.94 -15.29
N THR A 93 -27.72 4.56 -16.47
CA THR A 93 -27.52 3.84 -17.73
C THR A 93 -26.12 3.26 -17.81
N GLU A 94 -25.94 2.17 -18.57
CA GLU A 94 -24.64 1.50 -18.68
C GLU A 94 -23.52 2.42 -19.19
N GLU A 95 -23.83 3.38 -20.06
CA GLU A 95 -22.86 4.38 -20.52
C GLU A 95 -22.39 5.31 -19.37
N GLN A 96 -23.33 5.78 -18.55
CA GLN A 96 -23.02 6.62 -17.38
C GLN A 96 -22.24 5.84 -16.33
N LYS A 97 -22.58 4.56 -16.14
CA LYS A 97 -21.84 3.65 -15.26
C LYS A 97 -20.40 3.49 -15.73
N ASN A 98 -20.20 3.25 -17.01
CA ASN A 98 -18.87 3.12 -17.60
C ASN A 98 -18.04 4.40 -17.42
N GLN A 99 -18.64 5.57 -17.68
CA GLN A 99 -17.98 6.85 -17.45
C GLN A 99 -17.56 7.04 -15.99
N LYS A 100 -18.43 6.72 -15.02
CA LYS A 100 -18.10 6.80 -13.58
C LYS A 100 -16.98 5.83 -13.19
N ARG A 101 -16.96 4.60 -13.71
CA ARG A 101 -15.87 3.63 -13.50
C ARG A 101 -14.54 4.14 -14.04
N CYS A 102 -14.52 4.71 -15.25
CA CYS A 102 -13.32 5.32 -15.82
C CYS A 102 -12.79 6.47 -14.94
N GLN A 103 -13.67 7.37 -14.50
CA GLN A 103 -13.28 8.46 -13.61
C GLN A 103 -12.74 7.97 -12.27
N HIS A 104 -13.33 6.92 -11.70
CA HIS A 104 -12.83 6.31 -10.47
C HIS A 104 -11.45 5.70 -10.67
N ALA A 105 -11.21 4.96 -11.76
CA ALA A 105 -9.91 4.38 -12.08
C ALA A 105 -8.81 5.45 -12.25
N LEU A 106 -9.15 6.58 -12.88
CA LEU A 106 -8.26 7.74 -12.98
C LEU A 106 -7.93 8.30 -11.59
N LYS A 107 -8.95 8.56 -10.76
CA LYS A 107 -8.76 9.07 -9.39
C LYS A 107 -7.90 8.16 -8.51
N GLU A 108 -8.09 6.84 -8.58
CA GLU A 108 -7.25 5.87 -7.86
C GLU A 108 -5.80 5.92 -8.33
N SER A 109 -5.57 6.04 -9.65
CA SER A 109 -4.23 6.13 -10.23
C SER A 109 -3.52 7.41 -9.80
N GLU A 110 -4.23 8.54 -9.83
CA GLU A 110 -3.78 9.85 -9.34
C GLU A 110 -3.40 9.79 -7.86
N PHE A 111 -4.28 9.21 -7.03
CA PHE A 111 -4.04 9.04 -5.61
C PHE A 111 -2.74 8.26 -5.34
N LEU A 112 -2.51 7.16 -6.05
CA LEU A 112 -1.27 6.38 -5.91
C LEU A 112 -0.04 7.13 -6.41
N ARG A 113 -0.17 7.96 -7.45
CA ARG A 113 0.95 8.80 -7.91
C ARG A 113 1.31 9.84 -6.86
N LEU A 114 0.33 10.56 -6.32
CA LEU A 114 0.53 11.53 -5.25
C LEU A 114 1.14 10.88 -4.01
N LYS A 115 0.68 9.69 -3.63
CA LYS A 115 1.26 8.93 -2.51
C LYS A 115 2.73 8.56 -2.70
N ARG A 116 3.18 8.37 -3.95
CA ARG A 116 4.60 8.11 -4.28
C ARG A 116 5.44 9.37 -4.33
N ALA A 117 4.84 10.54 -4.55
CA ALA A 117 5.56 11.80 -4.61
C ALA A 117 6.21 12.10 -3.25
N ARG A 118 7.49 12.46 -3.26
CA ARG A 118 8.26 12.85 -2.08
C ARG A 118 8.73 14.27 -2.28
N LEU A 119 8.31 15.17 -1.40
CA LEU A 119 8.73 16.57 -1.44
C LEU A 119 10.03 16.74 -0.64
N THR A 120 11.00 17.45 -1.21
CA THR A 120 12.26 17.81 -0.57
C THR A 120 12.35 19.33 -0.38
N VAL A 121 13.39 19.82 0.30
CA VAL A 121 13.60 21.26 0.52
C VAL A 121 13.78 22.02 -0.80
N ASP A 122 14.34 21.36 -1.82
CA ASP A 122 14.59 21.94 -3.15
C ASP A 122 13.30 22.24 -3.93
N ASP A 123 12.18 21.65 -3.52
CA ASP A 123 10.86 21.89 -4.12
C ASP A 123 10.23 23.22 -3.67
N PHE A 124 10.88 23.92 -2.74
CA PHE A 124 10.37 25.11 -2.10
C PHE A 124 11.34 26.28 -2.23
N THR A 125 10.82 27.46 -2.59
CA THR A 125 11.57 28.72 -2.56
C THR A 125 11.17 29.51 -1.30
N PRO A 126 12.10 29.82 -0.39
CA PRO A 126 11.81 30.65 0.76
C PRO A 126 11.55 32.09 0.32
N LEU A 127 10.44 32.65 0.79
CA LEU A 127 10.01 34.00 0.43
C LEU A 127 10.34 35.00 1.53
N LYS A 128 9.82 34.76 2.75
CA LYS A 128 10.00 35.68 3.87
C LYS A 128 10.21 34.90 5.16
N ILE A 129 11.20 35.35 5.92
CA ILE A 129 11.46 34.84 7.25
C ILE A 129 10.43 35.42 8.21
N ILE A 130 9.73 34.53 8.92
CA ILE A 130 8.74 34.89 9.94
C ILE A 130 9.41 34.97 11.32
N GLY A 131 10.35 34.06 11.61
CA GLY A 131 11.02 34.04 12.92
C GLY A 131 12.27 33.17 12.96
N LYS A 132 13.16 33.47 13.92
CA LYS A 132 14.39 32.74 14.21
C LYS A 132 14.44 32.41 15.70
N GLY A 133 14.71 31.15 16.04
CA GLY A 133 14.83 30.68 17.42
C GLY A 133 15.94 29.64 17.58
N ALA A 134 16.10 29.10 18.79
CA ALA A 134 17.12 28.09 19.09
C ALA A 134 16.96 26.78 18.28
N PHE A 135 15.74 26.52 17.80
CA PHE A 135 15.39 25.33 17.01
C PHE A 135 15.47 25.55 15.49
N GLY A 136 15.80 26.75 15.03
CA GLY A 136 15.95 27.07 13.61
C GLY A 136 15.17 28.30 13.15
N GLU A 137 15.07 28.43 11.83
CA GLU A 137 14.40 29.52 11.12
C GLU A 137 13.07 29.03 10.55
N VAL A 138 12.02 29.84 10.68
CA VAL A 138 10.72 29.61 10.07
C VAL A 138 10.49 30.66 8.99
N SER A 139 10.25 30.21 7.77
CA SER A 139 9.96 31.05 6.62
C SER A 139 8.66 30.64 5.94
N THR A 140 7.98 31.59 5.30
CA THR A 140 6.96 31.26 4.30
C THR A 140 7.67 30.79 3.04
N VAL A 141 7.17 29.72 2.46
CA VAL A 141 7.72 29.14 1.23
C VAL A 141 6.65 29.06 0.16
N SER A 142 7.05 29.19 -1.11
CA SER A 142 6.22 28.86 -2.27
C SER A 142 6.76 27.60 -2.94
N MET A 143 5.89 26.78 -3.49
CA MET A 143 6.34 25.68 -4.36
C MET A 143 7.04 26.23 -5.59
N CYS A 144 8.11 25.56 -5.99
CA CYS A 144 8.83 25.86 -7.21
C CYS A 144 7.89 25.71 -8.44
N PRO A 145 7.81 26.70 -9.35
CA PRO A 145 6.92 26.65 -10.52
C PRO A 145 7.14 25.43 -11.42
N SER A 146 8.37 24.90 -11.49
CA SER A 146 8.69 23.68 -12.24
C SER A 146 7.98 22.43 -11.70
N LEU A 147 7.77 22.34 -10.38
CA LEU A 147 7.02 21.25 -9.76
C LEU A 147 5.50 21.48 -9.86
N LEU A 148 5.08 22.75 -9.86
CA LEU A 148 3.71 23.16 -10.06
C LEU A 148 3.20 22.67 -11.42
N TRP A 149 3.98 22.80 -12.50
CA TRP A 149 3.63 22.23 -13.81
C TRP A 149 3.51 20.70 -13.79
N LEU A 150 4.44 19.97 -13.14
CA LEU A 150 4.37 18.50 -13.06
C LEU A 150 3.16 17.98 -12.27
N LEU A 151 2.71 18.72 -11.25
CA LEU A 151 1.50 18.38 -10.48
C LEU A 151 0.21 18.80 -11.21
N LEU A 152 0.19 19.95 -11.90
CA LEU A 152 -1.00 20.47 -12.59
C LEU A 152 -1.25 19.85 -13.97
N ASP A 153 -0.22 19.42 -14.69
CA ASP A 153 -0.38 18.71 -15.97
C ASP A 153 -1.11 17.36 -15.83
N ASN A 154 -1.33 16.89 -14.60
CA ASN A 154 -2.12 15.71 -14.32
C ASN A 154 -3.60 15.95 -14.02
N HIS A 155 -4.04 17.19 -13.83
CA HIS A 155 -5.45 17.48 -13.53
C HIS A 155 -6.32 17.60 -14.80
N PHE A 156 -5.70 17.74 -15.97
CA PHE A 156 -6.40 17.75 -17.26
C PHE A 156 -5.78 16.71 -18.18
N GLY A 157 -6.33 15.50 -18.17
CA GLY A 157 -5.97 14.44 -19.10
C GLY A 157 -6.03 14.97 -20.54
N ARG A 158 -4.86 15.26 -21.11
CA ARG A 158 -4.73 15.66 -22.50
C ARG A 158 -4.38 14.43 -23.30
N PHE A 159 -5.40 13.95 -24.01
CA PHE A 159 -5.37 13.10 -25.20
C PHE A 159 -3.96 12.73 -25.69
N ARG A 160 -3.69 11.43 -25.72
CA ARG A 160 -2.88 10.83 -26.76
C ARG A 160 -3.63 9.66 -27.37
#